data_AF-A7S7X5-F1
#
_entry.id   AF-A7S7X5-F1
#
_cell.length_a   1.000
_cell.length_b   1.000
_cell.length_c   1.000
_cell.angle_alpha   90.00
_cell.angle_beta   90.00
_cell.angle_gamma   90.00
#
_symmetry.space_group_name_H-M   'P 1'
#
loop_
_entity.id
_entity.type
_entity.pdbx_description
1 polymer ?
#
loop_
_entity_poly.entity_id
_entity_poly.type
_entity_poly.pdbx_seq_one_letter_code
_entity_poly.pdbx_strand_id
1 'polypeptide(L)'
;LFTVLFLKFPSRCSLSISNVSLTLFTVLFLNFPHVVHCPISKVSLTLFTVLFLKFPSRCSLSISNVSLTLFTVLFLNFPHVVYCPISNVSLTLFTVLFLKFPSGCLLSISNVSLTLFTVLFLKFPSRCSLSYF
;
A
#
# COMPACT_ATOMS: atom_id res chain seq x y z
N LEU A 1 6.14 -17.54 -0.04
CA LEU A 1 5.49 -17.47 1.30
C LEU A 1 4.11 -16.87 1.16
N PHE A 2 3.10 -17.43 1.81
CA PHE A 2 1.74 -16.90 1.83
C PHE A 2 1.32 -16.61 3.28
N THR A 3 0.88 -15.40 3.56
CA THR A 3 0.40 -15.01 4.89
C THR A 3 -0.93 -14.29 4.81
N VAL A 4 -1.82 -14.62 5.75
CA VAL A 4 -3.12 -13.97 5.91
C VAL A 4 -3.32 -13.63 7.37
N LEU A 5 -3.72 -12.39 7.65
CA LEU A 5 -3.99 -11.92 9.00
C LEU A 5 -5.32 -11.20 9.08
N PHE A 6 -6.10 -11.52 10.11
CA PHE A 6 -7.36 -10.85 10.43
C PHE A 6 -7.28 -10.28 11.84
N LEU A 7 -7.51 -8.97 11.98
CA LEU A 7 -7.59 -8.32 13.29
C LEU A 7 -8.82 -7.42 13.37
N LYS A 8 -9.40 -7.35 14.56
CA LYS A 8 -10.47 -6.41 14.92
C LYS A 8 -9.97 -5.50 16.04
N PHE A 9 -10.20 -4.20 15.89
CA PHE A 9 -9.83 -3.15 16.85
C PHE A 9 -8.33 -3.06 17.24
N PRO A 10 -7.37 -3.23 16.32
CA PRO A 10 -5.97 -3.02 16.69
C PRO A 10 -5.68 -1.51 16.85
N SER A 11 -5.00 -1.13 17.93
CA SER A 11 -4.57 0.26 18.10
C SER A 11 -3.47 0.64 17.09
N ARG A 12 -2.50 -0.25 16.86
CA ARG A 12 -1.45 -0.08 15.85
C ARG A 12 -1.18 -1.40 15.15
N CYS A 13 -1.08 -1.34 13.83
CA CYS A 13 -0.62 -2.46 13.02
C CYS A 13 0.55 -2.03 12.15
N SER A 14 1.64 -2.78 12.21
CA SER A 14 2.79 -2.62 11.34
C SER A 14 3.08 -3.93 10.61
N LEU A 15 3.06 -3.90 9.28
CA LEU A 15 3.49 -5.01 8.43
C LEU A 15 4.77 -4.58 7.71
N SER A 16 5.93 -4.92 8.28
CA SER A 16 7.22 -4.65 7.65
C SER A 16 7.66 -5.83 6.80
N ILE A 17 7.87 -5.57 5.51
CA ILE A 17 8.38 -6.56 4.56
C ILE A 17 9.75 -6.06 4.09
N SER A 18 10.81 -6.84 4.36
CA SER A 18 12.17 -6.48 3.97
C SER A 18 12.97 -7.70 3.51
N ASN A 19 13.98 -7.46 2.67
CA ASN A 19 14.93 -8.48 2.19
C ASN A 19 14.24 -9.72 1.59
N VAL A 20 13.23 -9.49 0.77
CA VAL A 20 12.47 -10.57 0.15
C VAL A 20 13.22 -11.07 -1.08
N SER A 21 13.79 -12.27 -0.97
CA SER A 21 14.55 -12.94 -2.03
C SER A 21 13.76 -14.00 -2.81
N LEU A 22 12.44 -14.09 -2.60
CA LEU A 22 11.53 -15.08 -3.20
C LEU A 22 10.13 -14.47 -3.38
N THR A 23 9.21 -15.18 -4.02
CA THR A 23 7.82 -14.72 -4.14
C THR A 23 7.09 -14.71 -2.79
N LEU A 24 6.53 -13.55 -2.42
CA LEU A 24 5.76 -13.38 -1.19
C LEU A 24 4.38 -12.79 -1.48
N PHE A 25 3.37 -13.40 -0.85
CA PHE A 25 1.97 -12.98 -0.92
C PHE A 25 1.46 -12.71 0.49
N THR A 26 0.97 -11.49 0.72
CA THR A 26 0.42 -11.06 2.01
C THR A 26 -1.00 -10.53 1.84
N VAL A 27 -1.90 -10.95 2.72
CA VAL A 27 -3.25 -10.39 2.83
C VAL A 27 -3.54 -9.99 4.27
N LEU A 28 -4.04 -8.78 4.44
CA LEU A 28 -4.35 -8.22 5.75
C LEU A 28 -5.78 -7.69 5.76
N PHE A 29 -6.56 -8.10 6.75
CA PHE A 29 -7.90 -7.60 7.01
C PHE A 29 -7.93 -6.95 8.38
N LEU A 30 -8.10 -5.62 8.43
CA LEU A 30 -8.25 -4.89 9.69
C LEU A 30 -9.59 -4.14 9.73
N ASN A 31 -10.32 -4.35 10.82
CA ASN A 31 -11.49 -3.55 11.15
C ASN A 31 -11.17 -2.61 12.32
N PHE A 32 -11.44 -1.33 12.15
CA PHE A 32 -11.19 -0.27 13.13
C PHE A 32 -9.73 -0.17 13.62
N PRO A 33 -8.71 -0.23 12.73
CA PRO A 33 -7.36 0.08 13.16
C PRO A 33 -7.23 1.58 13.45
N HIS A 34 -6.53 1.99 14.51
CA HIS A 34 -6.21 3.41 14.66
C HIS A 34 -5.08 3.78 13.67
N VAL A 35 -3.94 3.09 13.70
CA VAL A 35 -2.83 3.35 12.77
C VAL A 35 -2.35 2.09 12.04
N VAL A 36 -2.11 2.21 10.74
CA VAL A 36 -1.54 1.15 9.89
C VAL A 36 -0.29 1.66 9.17
N HIS A 37 0.83 0.94 9.34
CA HIS A 37 2.08 1.17 8.63
C HIS A 37 2.51 -0.09 7.88
N CYS A 38 2.74 0.03 6.58
CA CYS A 38 3.21 -1.07 5.75
C CYS A 38 4.46 -0.66 4.99
N PRO A 39 5.64 -0.64 5.64
CA PRO A 39 6.90 -0.41 4.95
C PRO A 39 7.35 -1.68 4.22
N ILE A 40 7.65 -1.53 2.94
CA ILE A 40 8.12 -2.56 2.03
C ILE A 40 9.45 -2.08 1.46
N SER A 41 10.51 -2.86 1.66
CA SER A 41 11.83 -2.48 1.16
C SER A 41 12.66 -3.66 0.68
N LYS A 42 13.61 -3.43 -0.23
CA LYS A 42 14.60 -4.43 -0.66
C LYS A 42 13.94 -5.73 -1.12
N VAL A 43 13.06 -5.61 -2.11
CA VAL A 43 12.38 -6.76 -2.73
C VAL A 43 13.13 -7.14 -3.99
N SER A 44 13.70 -8.35 -4.01
CA SER A 44 14.51 -8.79 -5.15
C SER A 44 13.72 -9.54 -6.24
N LEU A 45 12.53 -10.06 -5.93
CA LEU A 45 11.72 -10.86 -6.85
C LEU A 45 10.28 -10.32 -6.96
N THR A 46 9.29 -11.06 -6.49
CA THR A 46 7.87 -10.73 -6.67
C THR A 46 7.20 -10.55 -5.32
N LEU A 47 6.59 -9.39 -5.12
CA LEU A 47 5.76 -9.11 -3.96
C LEU A 47 4.33 -8.85 -4.37
N PHE A 48 3.40 -9.53 -3.69
CA PHE A 48 1.98 -9.27 -3.77
C PHE A 48 1.45 -8.93 -2.38
N THR A 49 0.84 -7.76 -2.24
CA THR A 49 0.27 -7.30 -0.96
C THR A 49 -1.16 -6.80 -1.17
N VAL A 50 -2.09 -7.32 -0.37
CA VAL A 50 -3.48 -6.86 -0.35
C VAL A 50 -3.88 -6.44 1.05
N LEU A 51 -4.33 -5.20 1.21
CA LEU A 51 -4.84 -4.70 2.48
C LEU A 51 -6.31 -4.32 2.35
N PHE A 52 -7.13 -4.85 3.24
CA PHE A 52 -8.53 -4.48 3.43
C PHE A 52 -8.68 -3.80 4.78
N LEU A 53 -8.98 -2.50 4.77
CA LEU A 53 -9.08 -1.67 5.96
C LEU A 53 -10.46 -1.01 6.04
N LYS A 54 -11.13 -1.17 7.19
CA LYS A 54 -12.36 -0.43 7.50
C LYS A 54 -12.10 0.53 8.66
N PHE A 55 -12.41 1.81 8.45
CA PHE A 55 -12.27 2.89 9.42
C PHE A 55 -10.84 3.11 9.99
N PRO A 56 -9.76 3.15 9.16
CA PRO A 56 -8.46 3.56 9.65
C PRO A 56 -8.37 5.08 9.88
N SER A 57 -7.78 5.51 11.01
CA SER A 57 -7.49 6.94 11.18
C SER A 57 -6.26 7.35 10.35
N ARG A 58 -5.22 6.52 10.32
CA ARG A 58 -4.06 6.74 9.45
C ARG A 58 -3.62 5.43 8.80
N CYS A 59 -3.42 5.47 7.49
CA CYS A 59 -2.81 4.38 6.74
C CYS A 59 -1.61 4.91 5.97
N SER A 60 -0.49 4.22 6.07
CA SER A 60 0.69 4.49 5.25
C SER A 60 1.26 3.22 4.65
N LEU A 61 1.49 3.24 3.34
CA LEU A 61 2.15 2.18 2.59
C LEU A 61 3.40 2.80 1.96
N SER A 62 4.58 2.52 2.50
CA SER A 62 5.83 2.99 1.92
C SER A 62 6.54 1.86 1.20
N ILE A 63 6.94 2.10 -0.04
CA ILE A 63 7.60 1.11 -0.89
C ILE A 63 8.91 1.70 -1.38
N SER A 64 10.02 0.98 -1.19
CA SER A 64 11.32 1.40 -1.70
C SER A 64 12.17 0.23 -2.18
N ASN A 65 13.03 0.49 -3.17
CA ASN A 65 14.07 -0.45 -3.62
C ASN A 65 13.48 -1.83 -4.01
N VAL A 66 12.63 -1.83 -5.03
CA VAL A 66 12.03 -3.05 -5.60
C VAL A 66 12.70 -3.32 -6.94
N SER A 67 13.30 -4.49 -7.10
CA SER A 67 14.08 -4.77 -8.31
C SER A 67 13.28 -5.42 -9.45
N LEU A 68 12.30 -6.26 -9.14
CA LEU A 68 11.56 -7.03 -10.14
C LEU A 68 10.09 -6.63 -10.20
N THR A 69 9.20 -7.26 -9.44
CA THR A 69 7.76 -7.01 -9.57
C THR A 69 7.14 -6.73 -8.22
N LEU A 70 6.41 -5.61 -8.13
CA LEU A 70 5.56 -5.31 -7.00
C LEU A 70 4.12 -5.11 -7.46
N PHE A 71 3.22 -5.83 -6.81
CA PHE A 71 1.78 -5.69 -6.96
C PHE A 71 1.16 -5.36 -5.60
N THR A 72 0.49 -4.23 -5.51
CA THR A 72 -0.19 -3.80 -4.29
C THR A 72 -1.64 -3.44 -4.56
N VAL A 73 -2.53 -3.91 -3.70
CA VAL A 73 -3.95 -3.56 -3.74
C VAL A 73 -4.40 -3.11 -2.36
N LEU A 74 -4.96 -1.91 -2.28
CA LEU A 74 -5.51 -1.39 -1.05
C LEU A 74 -7.01 -1.11 -1.22
N PHE A 75 -7.81 -1.69 -0.33
CA PHE A 75 -9.22 -1.37 -0.18
C PHE A 75 -9.42 -0.67 1.16
N LEU A 76 -9.72 0.63 1.13
CA LEU A 76 -9.96 1.42 2.33
C LEU A 76 -11.38 2.00 2.32
N ASN A 77 -12.14 1.69 3.37
CA ASN A 77 -13.44 2.30 3.63
C ASN A 77 -13.31 3.28 4.81
N PHE A 78 -13.71 4.53 4.59
CA PHE A 78 -13.64 5.64 5.53
C PHE A 78 -12.26 5.87 6.15
N PRO A 79 -11.17 5.96 5.35
CA PRO A 79 -9.89 6.36 5.89
C PRO A 79 -9.89 7.87 6.21
N HIS A 80 -9.37 8.27 7.36
CA HIS A 80 -9.13 9.69 7.59
C HIS A 80 -7.93 10.14 6.74
N VAL A 81 -6.74 9.57 6.88
CA VAL A 81 -5.59 9.90 6.00
C VAL A 81 -4.89 8.68 5.43
N VAL A 82 -4.55 8.75 4.13
CA VAL A 82 -3.78 7.75 3.39
C VAL A 82 -2.52 8.36 2.79
N TYR A 83 -1.36 7.74 3.06
CA TYR A 83 -0.08 8.10 2.45
C TYR A 83 0.53 6.90 1.73
N CYS A 84 0.88 7.06 0.46
CA CYS A 84 1.47 5.99 -0.33
C CYS A 84 2.73 6.50 -1.07
N PRO A 85 3.88 6.64 -0.38
CA PRO A 85 5.14 6.92 -1.06
C PRO A 85 5.75 5.66 -1.66
N ILE A 86 6.15 5.73 -2.93
CA ILE A 86 6.77 4.65 -3.69
C ILE A 86 8.01 5.21 -4.36
N SER A 87 9.16 4.58 -4.16
CA SER A 87 10.41 5.00 -4.79
C SER A 87 11.28 3.84 -5.24
N ASN A 88 12.12 4.08 -6.25
CA ASN A 88 13.16 3.16 -6.71
C ASN A 88 12.61 1.77 -7.06
N VAL A 89 11.79 1.71 -8.11
CA VAL A 89 11.25 0.45 -8.63
C VAL A 89 11.82 0.19 -10.03
N SER A 90 12.63 -0.86 -10.19
CA SER A 90 13.42 -0.99 -11.42
C SER A 90 12.73 -1.70 -12.57
N LEU A 91 11.71 -2.54 -12.35
CA LEU A 91 11.11 -3.30 -13.45
C LEU A 91 9.59 -3.13 -13.55
N THR A 92 8.80 -3.65 -12.61
CA THR A 92 7.34 -3.50 -12.67
C THR A 92 6.74 -3.02 -11.35
N LEU A 93 6.02 -1.91 -11.43
CA LEU A 93 5.13 -1.43 -10.38
C LEU A 93 3.68 -1.55 -10.83
N PHE A 94 2.87 -2.31 -10.10
CA PHE A 94 1.42 -2.32 -10.24
C PHE A 94 0.77 -1.95 -8.90
N THR A 95 0.02 -0.86 -8.87
CA THR A 95 -0.68 -0.41 -7.67
C THR A 95 -2.15 -0.12 -7.94
N VAL A 96 -3.03 -0.61 -7.07
CA VAL A 96 -4.46 -0.35 -7.15
C VAL A 96 -4.98 0.12 -5.80
N LEU A 97 -5.64 1.26 -5.81
CA LEU A 97 -6.16 1.91 -4.62
C LEU A 97 -7.66 2.14 -4.79
N PHE A 98 -8.45 1.50 -3.92
CA PHE A 98 -9.88 1.74 -3.80
C PHE A 98 -10.15 2.46 -2.48
N LEU A 99 -10.45 3.76 -2.55
CA LEU A 99 -10.75 4.59 -1.40
C LEU A 99 -12.20 5.05 -1.43
N LYS A 100 -12.95 4.73 -0.37
CA LYS A 100 -14.32 5.19 -0.17
C LYS A 100 -14.37 6.14 1.02
N PHE A 101 -14.83 7.37 0.80
CA PHE A 101 -14.87 8.46 1.77
C PHE A 101 -13.50 8.79 2.43
N PRO A 102 -12.41 9.01 1.66
CA PRO A 102 -11.16 9.48 2.25
C PRO A 102 -11.23 10.96 2.63
N SER A 103 -10.77 11.32 3.84
CA SER A 103 -10.61 12.74 4.22
C SER A 103 -9.34 13.39 3.64
N GLY A 104 -8.34 12.55 3.34
CA GLY A 104 -7.06 12.96 2.75
C GLY A 104 -6.36 11.77 2.11
N CYS A 105 -5.86 11.92 0.89
CA CYS A 105 -4.97 10.94 0.29
C CYS A 105 -3.80 11.57 -0.48
N LEU A 106 -2.62 10.98 -0.32
CA LEU A 106 -1.38 11.41 -0.97
C LEU A 106 -0.68 10.18 -1.53
N LEU A 107 -0.58 10.11 -2.85
CA LEU A 107 0.16 9.09 -3.58
C LEU A 107 1.34 9.78 -4.26
N SER A 108 2.56 9.37 -3.93
CA SER A 108 3.78 9.94 -4.50
C SER A 108 4.65 8.82 -5.03
N ILE A 109 4.96 8.86 -6.32
CA ILE A 109 5.76 7.82 -6.97
C ILE A 109 7.00 8.46 -7.59
N SER A 110 8.17 7.89 -7.36
CA SER A 110 9.40 8.35 -7.99
C SER A 110 10.33 7.24 -8.44
N ASN A 111 11.18 7.54 -9.41
CA ASN A 111 12.22 6.63 -9.91
C ASN A 111 11.69 5.23 -10.27
N VAL A 112 10.82 5.17 -11.28
CA VAL A 112 10.37 3.90 -11.88
C VAL A 112 10.97 3.77 -13.27
N SER A 113 11.78 2.73 -13.50
CA SER A 113 12.61 2.69 -14.73
C SER A 113 12.03 1.94 -15.91
N LEU A 114 11.03 1.07 -15.75
CA LEU A 114 10.51 0.28 -16.88
C LEU A 114 8.98 0.34 -17.01
N THR A 115 8.23 -0.20 -16.06
CA THR A 115 6.75 -0.17 -16.15
C THR A 115 6.10 0.30 -14.86
N LEU A 116 5.18 1.26 -15.03
CA LEU A 116 4.32 1.78 -13.97
C LEU A 116 2.87 1.63 -14.40
N PHE A 117 2.08 0.98 -13.56
CA PHE A 117 0.65 0.94 -13.67
C PHE A 117 0.01 1.26 -12.33
N THR A 118 -0.76 2.34 -12.29
CA THR A 118 -1.42 2.81 -11.07
C THR A 118 -2.87 3.10 -11.36
N VAL A 119 -3.77 2.49 -10.59
CA VAL A 119 -5.21 2.72 -10.68
C VAL A 119 -5.72 3.25 -9.36
N LEU A 120 -6.37 4.40 -9.41
CA LEU A 120 -6.94 5.07 -8.26
C LEU A 120 -8.46 5.22 -8.43
N PHE A 121 -9.22 4.47 -7.65
CA PHE A 121 -10.67 4.59 -7.54
C PHE A 121 -11.03 5.34 -6.27
N LEU A 122 -11.59 6.54 -6.43
CA LEU A 122 -12.05 7.38 -5.33
C LEU A 122 -13.58 7.48 -5.37
N LYS A 123 -14.20 7.27 -4.21
CA LYS A 123 -15.62 7.55 -4.01
C LYS A 123 -15.78 8.57 -2.89
N PHE A 124 -16.26 9.76 -3.25
CA PHE A 124 -16.43 10.91 -2.34
C PHE A 124 -15.15 11.32 -1.58
N PRO A 125 -14.05 11.66 -2.27
CA PRO A 125 -12.86 12.22 -1.62
C PRO A 125 -13.08 13.69 -1.25
N SER A 126 -12.48 14.15 -0.16
CA SER A 126 -12.38 15.58 0.13
C SER A 126 -11.10 16.20 -0.43
N ARG A 127 -9.93 15.59 -0.17
CA ARG A 127 -8.63 16.06 -0.67
C ARG A 127 -7.76 14.88 -1.08
N CYS A 128 -7.36 14.84 -2.33
CA CYS A 128 -6.50 13.79 -2.85
C CYS A 128 -5.51 14.34 -3.86
N SER A 129 -4.25 13.93 -3.78
CA SER A 129 -3.22 14.28 -4.75
C SER A 129 -2.39 13.08 -5.17
N LEU A 130 -2.03 13.10 -6.44
CA LEU A 130 -1.10 12.17 -7.07
C LEU A 130 0.09 12.98 -7.57
N SER A 131 1.29 12.59 -7.17
CA SER A 131 2.53 13.18 -7.67
C SER A 131 3.46 12.10 -8.23
N TYR A 132 4.09 12.41 -9.36
CA TYR A 132 5.09 11.57 -10.00
C TYR A 132 6.35 12.40 -10.25
N PHE A 133 7.51 11.91 -9.83
CA PHE A 133 8.81 12.61 -9.90
C PHE A 133 9.91 11.73 -10.48
#